data_AF-A0A0J1C4H8-F1
#
_entry.id   AF-A0A0J1C4H8-F1
#
_cell.length_a   1.000
_cell.length_b   1.000
_cell.length_c   1.000
_cell.angle_alpha   90.00
_cell.angle_beta   90.00
_cell.angle_gamma   90.00
#
_symmetry.space_group_name_H-M   'P 1'
#
loop_
_entity.id
_entity.type
_entity.pdbx_description
1 polymer ?
#
loop_
_entity_poly.entity_id
_entity_poly.type
_entity_poly.pdbx_seq_one_letter_code
_entity_poly.pdbx_strand_id
1 'polypeptide(L)'
;MRQDVSRTSNKTFNYIYNTEKAKDRLVHYMNTIDNRADFFAASNQYEKNLGVGAKWFEGAEKVSRNCITGLGADGCGSYITFGAGKILSNPDIYSWRKEAGDTLITQGFNNFKYLYNNRPNPIQWDIKQLKDEQRVLQPIHDKYLANKQLFRKVSEIVSGVNILDYKSRIQYGCNLLGYTEKQGCKS
;
A
#
# COMPACT_ATOMS: atom_id res chain seq x y z
N MET A 1 4.40 -30.37 8.85
CA MET A 1 4.46 -28.93 9.23
C MET A 1 4.59 -27.97 8.04
N ARG A 2 5.71 -27.86 7.30
CA ARG A 2 5.79 -26.90 6.15
C ARG A 2 4.71 -27.14 5.07
N GLN A 3 4.44 -28.40 4.75
CA GLN A 3 3.38 -28.76 3.79
C GLN A 3 1.96 -28.46 4.33
N ASP A 4 1.72 -28.68 5.63
CA ASP A 4 0.43 -28.39 6.26
C ASP A 4 0.13 -26.88 6.33
N VAL A 5 1.15 -26.07 6.66
CA VAL A 5 1.06 -24.61 6.64
C VAL A 5 0.78 -24.13 5.22
N SER A 6 1.53 -24.63 4.22
CA SER A 6 1.29 -24.29 2.81
C SER A 6 -0.11 -24.65 2.34
N ARG A 7 -0.65 -25.81 2.75
CA ARG A 7 -2.00 -26.27 2.37
C ARG A 7 -3.10 -25.45 3.03
N THR A 8 -2.95 -25.11 4.31
CA THR A 8 -3.94 -24.31 5.04
C THR A 8 -3.94 -22.86 4.57
N SER A 9 -2.76 -22.24 4.40
CA SER A 9 -2.65 -20.89 3.83
C SER A 9 -3.25 -20.83 2.42
N ASN A 10 -3.02 -21.85 1.58
CA ASN A 10 -3.63 -21.90 0.26
C ASN A 10 -5.16 -21.89 0.32
N LYS A 11 -5.80 -22.70 1.18
CA LYS A 11 -7.26 -22.68 1.35
C LYS A 11 -7.78 -21.31 1.77
N THR A 12 -7.10 -20.65 2.70
CA THR A 12 -7.48 -19.31 3.16
C THR A 12 -7.34 -18.26 2.05
N PHE A 13 -6.21 -18.21 1.35
CA PHE A 13 -6.04 -17.26 0.24
C PHE A 13 -6.98 -17.57 -0.94
N ASN A 14 -7.27 -18.85 -1.19
CA ASN A 14 -8.28 -19.24 -2.17
C ASN A 14 -9.67 -18.72 -1.78
N TYR A 15 -10.02 -18.78 -0.49
CA TYR A 15 -11.26 -18.19 0.01
C TYR A 15 -11.28 -16.66 -0.16
N ILE A 16 -10.16 -15.99 0.13
CA ILE A 16 -10.03 -14.54 0.00
C ILE A 16 -10.24 -14.06 -1.44
N TYR A 17 -9.76 -14.81 -2.44
CA TYR A 17 -9.77 -14.34 -3.84
C TYR A 17 -10.82 -14.99 -4.75
N ASN A 18 -11.19 -16.25 -4.51
CA ASN A 18 -11.90 -17.08 -5.49
C ASN A 18 -13.32 -17.48 -5.09
N THR A 19 -13.87 -16.97 -3.99
CA THR A 19 -15.30 -17.15 -3.66
C THR A 19 -16.17 -16.01 -4.15
N GLU A 20 -17.49 -16.25 -4.19
CA GLU A 20 -18.47 -15.20 -4.37
C GLU A 20 -18.28 -14.06 -3.33
N LYS A 21 -18.49 -12.82 -3.76
CA LYS A 21 -18.32 -11.61 -2.94
C LYS A 21 -16.93 -11.43 -2.31
N ALA A 22 -15.90 -12.09 -2.87
CA ALA A 22 -14.52 -11.99 -2.39
C ALA A 22 -14.02 -10.53 -2.28
N LYS A 23 -14.31 -9.71 -3.29
CA LYS A 23 -13.95 -8.28 -3.28
C LYS A 23 -14.63 -7.52 -2.14
N ASP A 24 -15.95 -7.64 -2.04
CA ASP A 24 -16.73 -6.95 -1.01
C ASP A 24 -16.29 -7.35 0.40
N ARG A 25 -16.01 -8.64 0.59
CA ARG A 25 -15.48 -9.19 1.83
C ARG A 25 -14.11 -8.62 2.18
N LEU A 26 -13.19 -8.56 1.19
CA LEU A 26 -11.87 -7.99 1.42
C LEU A 26 -11.98 -6.52 1.84
N VAL A 27 -12.79 -5.73 1.14
CA VAL A 27 -13.02 -4.31 1.49
C VAL A 27 -13.64 -4.18 2.87
N HIS A 28 -14.60 -5.03 3.22
CA HIS A 28 -15.27 -5.01 4.52
C HIS A 28 -14.31 -5.27 5.69
N TYR A 29 -13.44 -6.27 5.59
CA TYR A 29 -12.51 -6.61 6.67
C TYR A 29 -11.23 -5.76 6.67
N MET A 30 -10.79 -5.27 5.51
CA MET A 30 -9.60 -4.41 5.38
C MET A 30 -9.99 -2.93 5.44
N ASN A 31 -10.83 -2.59 6.42
CA ASN A 31 -11.43 -1.27 6.60
C ASN A 31 -10.62 -0.33 7.51
N THR A 32 -9.62 -0.86 8.24
CA THR A 32 -8.66 -0.08 9.04
C THR A 32 -7.27 -0.18 8.44
N ILE A 33 -6.40 0.74 8.85
CA ILE A 33 -5.00 0.74 8.44
C ILE A 33 -4.24 -0.48 9.00
N ASP A 34 -4.57 -0.90 10.23
CA ASP A 34 -3.98 -2.07 10.87
C ASP A 34 -4.38 -3.36 10.14
N ASN A 35 -5.66 -3.54 9.84
CA ASN A 35 -6.13 -4.72 9.12
C ASN A 35 -5.48 -4.83 7.74
N ARG A 36 -5.32 -3.70 7.03
CA ARG A 36 -4.61 -3.66 5.74
C ARG A 36 -3.14 -4.02 5.90
N ALA A 37 -2.45 -3.46 6.89
CA ALA A 37 -1.06 -3.78 7.17
C ALA A 37 -0.86 -5.28 7.50
N ASP A 38 -1.76 -5.86 8.28
CA ASP A 38 -1.76 -7.29 8.61
C ASP A 38 -2.01 -8.15 7.36
N PHE A 39 -2.95 -7.74 6.50
CA PHE A 39 -3.19 -8.41 5.22
C PHE A 39 -1.97 -8.35 4.29
N PHE A 40 -1.29 -7.20 4.21
CA PHE A 40 -0.05 -7.07 3.42
C PHE A 40 1.06 -7.95 3.99
N ALA A 41 1.22 -7.99 5.32
CA ALA A 41 2.19 -8.86 5.99
C ALA A 41 1.91 -10.35 5.70
N ALA A 42 0.65 -10.78 5.84
CA ALA A 42 0.23 -12.15 5.57
C ALA A 42 0.43 -12.53 4.10
N SER A 43 0.10 -11.62 3.18
CA SER A 43 0.29 -11.80 1.74
C SER A 43 1.77 -11.91 1.39
N ASN A 44 2.62 -11.03 1.92
CA ASN A 44 4.07 -11.10 1.75
C ASN A 44 4.65 -12.44 2.22
N GLN A 45 4.25 -12.91 3.41
CA GLN A 45 4.71 -14.20 3.93
C GLN A 45 4.24 -15.37 3.06
N TYR A 46 3.02 -15.30 2.54
CA TYR A 46 2.48 -16.31 1.62
C TYR A 46 3.26 -16.36 0.31
N GLU A 47 3.48 -15.22 -0.34
CA GLU A 47 4.24 -15.12 -1.59
C GLU A 47 5.70 -15.58 -1.42
N LYS A 48 6.34 -15.27 -0.28
CA LYS A 48 7.68 -15.77 0.08
C LYS A 48 7.70 -17.29 0.21
N ASN A 49 6.70 -17.89 0.86
CA ASN A 49 6.60 -19.34 1.02
C ASN A 49 6.38 -20.07 -0.32
N LEU A 50 5.73 -19.41 -1.29
CA LEU A 50 5.52 -19.96 -2.63
C LEU A 50 6.70 -19.72 -3.60
N GLY A 51 7.65 -18.86 -3.25
CA GLY A 51 8.76 -18.49 -4.12
C GLY A 51 8.36 -17.62 -5.32
N VAL A 52 7.23 -16.91 -5.25
CA VAL A 52 6.74 -16.06 -6.37
C VAL A 52 7.61 -14.80 -6.52
N GLY A 53 8.15 -14.28 -5.42
CA GLY A 53 9.15 -13.19 -5.43
C GLY A 53 8.57 -11.78 -5.58
N ALA A 54 7.25 -11.59 -5.50
CA ALA A 54 6.62 -10.28 -5.44
C ALA A 54 6.97 -9.57 -4.12
N LYS A 55 7.33 -8.29 -4.21
CA LYS A 55 7.77 -7.46 -3.09
C LYS A 55 6.78 -6.36 -2.73
N TRP A 56 5.79 -6.07 -3.57
CA TRP A 56 4.87 -4.95 -3.34
C TRP A 56 4.15 -5.04 -2.00
N PHE A 57 3.73 -6.25 -1.58
CA PHE A 57 3.10 -6.45 -0.26
C PHE A 57 4.03 -6.09 0.91
N GLU A 58 5.33 -6.40 0.82
CA GLU A 58 6.30 -5.97 1.84
C GLU A 58 6.43 -4.45 1.89
N GLY A 59 6.47 -3.79 0.72
CA GLY A 59 6.50 -2.34 0.64
C GLY A 59 5.24 -1.69 1.22
N ALA A 60 4.07 -2.21 0.87
CA ALA A 60 2.78 -1.74 1.35
C ALA A 60 2.64 -1.92 2.88
N GLU A 61 3.09 -3.05 3.43
CA GLU A 61 3.17 -3.26 4.88
C GLU A 61 4.08 -2.22 5.54
N LYS A 62 5.33 -2.08 5.06
CA LYS A 62 6.29 -1.12 5.62
C LYS A 62 5.73 0.29 5.65
N VAL A 63 5.13 0.73 4.55
CA VAL A 63 4.52 2.06 4.45
C VAL A 63 3.32 2.21 5.39
N SER A 64 2.46 1.20 5.48
CA SER A 64 1.28 1.22 6.37
C SER A 64 1.65 1.20 7.86
N ARG A 65 2.84 0.70 8.21
CA ARG A 65 3.34 0.66 9.59
C ARG A 65 4.32 1.79 9.94
N ASN A 66 4.83 2.54 8.95
CA ASN A 66 5.86 3.54 9.18
C ASN A 66 5.30 4.87 9.71
N CYS A 67 5.86 5.32 10.82
CA CYS A 67 5.49 6.54 11.55
C CYS A 67 5.86 7.83 10.83
N ILE A 68 6.90 7.76 10.01
CA ILE A 68 7.61 8.90 9.42
C ILE A 68 7.02 9.26 8.05
N THR A 69 6.58 8.27 7.27
CA THR A 69 6.01 8.47 5.92
C THR A 69 4.57 8.95 5.93
N GLY A 70 3.99 9.20 7.11
CA GLY A 70 2.66 9.76 7.24
C GLY A 70 1.49 8.76 7.11
N LEU A 71 1.78 7.47 6.88
CA LEU A 71 0.82 6.40 6.67
C LEU A 71 0.76 5.39 7.82
N GLY A 72 1.35 5.73 8.99
CA GLY A 72 1.43 4.81 10.12
C GLY A 72 0.08 4.50 10.76
N ALA A 73 -0.20 3.19 10.84
CA ALA A 73 -0.94 2.49 11.89
C ALA A 73 -0.90 3.22 13.24
N ASP A 74 -2.02 3.24 13.96
CA ASP A 74 -2.27 4.13 15.10
C ASP A 74 -1.27 3.96 16.28
N GLY A 75 -0.51 2.86 16.30
CA GLY A 75 0.38 2.48 17.40
C GLY A 75 1.74 3.19 17.49
N CYS A 76 2.14 4.04 16.54
CA CYS A 76 3.52 4.55 16.50
C CYS A 76 3.68 6.07 16.58
N GLY A 77 2.66 6.76 17.08
CA GLY A 77 2.75 8.20 17.23
C GLY A 77 2.76 8.94 15.90
N SER A 78 2.12 8.40 14.85
CA SER A 78 1.93 9.17 13.61
C SER A 78 1.22 10.50 13.92
N TYR A 79 0.33 10.50 14.92
CA TYR A 79 -0.24 11.72 15.51
C TYR A 79 0.78 12.73 16.04
N ILE A 80 2.07 12.43 16.21
CA ILE A 80 3.13 13.36 16.67
C ILE A 80 3.75 14.08 15.46
N THR A 81 4.10 13.32 14.41
CA THR A 81 4.48 13.87 13.09
C THR A 81 3.34 14.74 12.52
N PHE A 82 2.10 14.32 12.73
CA PHE A 82 0.88 15.09 12.40
C PHE A 82 0.34 15.95 13.56
N GLY A 83 0.91 15.85 14.75
CA GLY A 83 0.48 16.57 15.96
C GLY A 83 1.12 17.93 16.03
N ALA A 84 2.35 18.03 15.51
CA ALA A 84 2.85 19.28 14.96
C ALA A 84 1.86 19.86 13.91
N GLY A 85 1.16 19.00 13.16
CA GLY A 85 0.09 19.35 12.22
C GLY A 85 -1.23 19.85 12.84
N LYS A 86 -1.50 19.61 14.13
CA LYS A 86 -2.63 20.23 14.85
C LYS A 86 -2.49 21.76 14.92
N ILE A 87 -1.26 22.27 14.76
CA ILE A 87 -0.90 23.69 14.65
C ILE A 87 -0.77 24.12 13.17
N LEU A 88 -0.64 23.18 12.23
CA LEU A 88 -0.36 23.44 10.81
C LEU A 88 -1.53 22.98 9.92
N SER A 89 -2.61 23.76 9.85
CA SER A 89 -3.67 23.69 8.82
C SER A 89 -4.53 22.40 8.72
N ASN A 90 -4.42 21.49 9.69
CA ASN A 90 -5.29 20.34 9.95
C ASN A 90 -5.94 19.73 8.68
N PRO A 91 -5.19 19.07 7.79
CA PRO A 91 -5.81 18.25 6.77
C PRO A 91 -6.69 17.18 7.44
N ASP A 92 -7.80 16.82 6.81
CA ASP A 92 -8.60 15.67 7.23
C ASP A 92 -7.85 14.38 6.88
N ILE A 93 -6.79 14.11 7.64
CA ILE A 93 -5.83 13.03 7.44
C ILE A 93 -6.52 11.68 7.61
N TYR A 94 -7.48 11.57 8.52
CA TYR A 94 -8.21 10.34 8.76
C TYR A 94 -9.10 10.00 7.57
N SER A 95 -9.85 10.96 7.02
CA SER A 95 -10.62 10.72 5.79
C SER A 95 -9.71 10.47 4.59
N TRP A 96 -8.61 11.21 4.45
CA TRP A 96 -7.62 10.97 3.40
C TRP A 96 -7.08 9.54 3.44
N ARG A 97 -6.63 9.07 4.62
CA ARG A 97 -6.13 7.70 4.82
C ARG A 97 -7.19 6.65 4.57
N LYS A 98 -8.41 6.90 5.04
CA LYS A 98 -9.53 5.99 4.85
C LYS A 98 -9.84 5.84 3.36
N GLU A 99 -10.04 6.93 2.64
CA GLU A 99 -10.39 6.93 1.22
C GLU A 99 -9.24 6.37 0.35
N ALA A 100 -7.99 6.76 0.63
CA ALA A 100 -6.82 6.24 -0.07
C ALA A 100 -6.70 4.71 0.12
N GLY A 101 -6.81 4.23 1.36
CA GLY A 101 -6.68 2.80 1.62
C GLY A 101 -7.88 1.97 1.16
N ASP A 102 -9.11 2.49 1.25
CA ASP A 102 -10.31 1.84 0.67
C ASP A 102 -10.15 1.72 -0.84
N THR A 103 -9.64 2.77 -1.50
CA THR A 103 -9.36 2.78 -2.94
C THR A 103 -8.29 1.77 -3.31
N LEU A 104 -7.19 1.71 -2.56
CA LEU A 104 -6.09 0.77 -2.79
C LEU A 104 -6.57 -0.68 -2.71
N ILE A 105 -7.33 -1.05 -1.67
CA ILE A 105 -7.88 -2.41 -1.54
C ILE A 105 -8.89 -2.72 -2.64
N THR A 106 -9.80 -1.78 -2.92
CA THR A 106 -10.88 -1.96 -3.88
C THR A 106 -10.38 -2.09 -5.32
N GLN A 107 -9.46 -1.21 -5.72
CA GLN A 107 -8.90 -1.19 -7.08
C GLN A 107 -7.80 -2.24 -7.25
N GLY A 108 -7.02 -2.51 -6.20
CA GLY A 108 -5.96 -3.52 -6.21
C GLY A 108 -6.47 -4.97 -6.22
N PHE A 109 -7.69 -5.24 -5.74
CA PHE A 109 -8.24 -6.59 -5.58
C PHE A 109 -8.02 -7.51 -6.80
N ASN A 110 -8.37 -7.05 -7.99
CA ASN A 110 -8.25 -7.86 -9.21
C ASN A 110 -6.79 -8.18 -9.53
N ASN A 111 -5.87 -7.24 -9.27
CA ASN A 111 -4.46 -7.46 -9.52
C ASN A 111 -3.82 -8.40 -8.48
N PHE A 112 -4.24 -8.31 -7.21
CA PHE A 112 -3.85 -9.26 -6.16
C PHE A 112 -4.33 -10.68 -6.48
N LYS A 113 -5.60 -10.81 -6.89
CA LYS A 113 -6.17 -12.07 -7.37
C LYS A 113 -5.43 -12.61 -8.59
N TYR A 114 -5.04 -11.75 -9.52
CA TYR A 114 -4.27 -12.13 -10.70
C TYR A 114 -2.90 -12.68 -10.32
N LEU A 115 -2.16 -12.02 -9.43
CA LEU A 115 -0.89 -12.54 -8.90
C LEU A 115 -1.07 -13.93 -8.27
N TYR A 116 -2.05 -14.05 -7.37
CA TYR A 116 -2.34 -15.28 -6.65
C TYR A 116 -2.62 -16.47 -7.60
N ASN A 117 -3.46 -16.25 -8.61
CA ASN A 117 -3.90 -17.33 -9.52
C ASN A 117 -2.91 -17.63 -10.64
N ASN A 118 -2.15 -16.64 -11.12
CA ASN A 118 -1.39 -16.76 -12.37
C ASN A 118 0.12 -16.69 -12.19
N ARG A 119 0.61 -16.18 -11.05
CA ARG A 119 2.05 -16.04 -10.74
C ARG A 119 2.85 -15.45 -11.92
N PRO A 120 2.47 -14.26 -12.42
CA PRO A 120 3.20 -13.56 -13.47
C PRO A 120 4.63 -13.23 -13.05
N ASN A 121 5.42 -12.64 -13.96
CA ASN A 121 6.73 -12.09 -13.58
C ASN A 121 6.57 -11.08 -12.42
N PRO A 122 7.19 -11.34 -11.25
CA PRO A 122 6.93 -10.58 -10.03
C PRO A 122 7.38 -9.13 -10.14
N ILE A 123 8.51 -8.86 -10.79
CA ILE A 123 9.05 -7.51 -10.95
C ILE A 123 8.11 -6.67 -11.81
N GLN A 124 7.66 -7.20 -12.94
CA GLN A 124 6.71 -6.50 -13.81
C GLN A 124 5.36 -6.29 -13.11
N TRP A 125 4.90 -7.29 -12.34
CA TRP A 125 3.67 -7.19 -11.58
C TRP A 125 3.76 -6.10 -10.49
N ASP A 126 4.83 -6.08 -9.69
CA ASP A 126 5.03 -5.11 -8.61
C ASP A 126 5.08 -3.67 -9.15
N ILE A 127 5.84 -3.45 -10.24
CA ILE A 127 5.96 -2.11 -10.85
C ILE A 127 4.63 -1.67 -11.44
N LYS A 128 3.88 -2.59 -12.08
CA LYS A 128 2.56 -2.30 -12.60
C LYS A 128 1.58 -1.96 -11.48
N GLN A 129 1.56 -2.78 -10.42
CA GLN A 129 0.72 -2.55 -9.24
C GLN A 129 1.01 -1.18 -8.62
N LEU A 130 2.28 -0.84 -8.40
CA LEU A 130 2.71 0.45 -7.89
C LEU A 130 2.24 1.61 -8.79
N LYS A 131 2.44 1.51 -10.11
CA LYS A 131 2.04 2.56 -11.05
C LYS A 131 0.53 2.77 -11.09
N ASP A 132 -0.22 1.68 -11.18
CA ASP A 132 -1.68 1.76 -11.23
C ASP A 132 -2.26 2.29 -9.91
N GLU A 133 -1.71 1.88 -8.77
CA GLU A 133 -2.04 2.41 -7.45
C GLU A 133 -1.78 3.93 -7.38
N GLN A 134 -0.58 4.39 -7.73
CA GLN A 134 -0.26 5.82 -7.60
C GLN A 134 -1.09 6.71 -8.54
N ARG A 135 -1.56 6.18 -9.68
CA ARG A 135 -2.51 6.86 -10.57
C ARG A 135 -3.88 7.02 -9.92
N VAL A 136 -4.45 5.95 -9.36
CA VAL A 136 -5.78 6.02 -8.73
C VAL A 136 -5.76 6.85 -7.45
N LEU A 137 -4.62 6.93 -6.76
CA LEU A 137 -4.46 7.73 -5.56
C LEU A 137 -4.28 9.24 -5.83
N GLN A 138 -3.83 9.65 -7.03
CA GLN A 138 -3.61 11.06 -7.37
C GLN A 138 -4.83 11.96 -7.07
N PRO A 139 -6.05 11.68 -7.57
CA PRO A 139 -7.20 12.54 -7.30
C PRO A 139 -7.54 12.64 -5.81
N ILE A 140 -7.24 11.60 -5.02
CA ILE A 140 -7.45 11.59 -3.57
C ILE A 140 -6.41 12.49 -2.89
N HIS A 141 -5.13 12.41 -3.30
CA HIS A 141 -4.11 13.33 -2.80
C HIS A 141 -4.44 14.78 -3.13
N ASP A 142 -4.90 15.06 -4.35
CA ASP A 142 -5.29 16.42 -4.76
C ASP A 142 -6.46 16.93 -3.91
N LYS A 143 -7.52 16.12 -3.76
CA LYS A 143 -8.71 16.43 -2.95
C LYS A 143 -8.36 16.85 -1.52
N TYR A 144 -7.46 16.13 -0.87
CA TYR A 144 -7.17 16.34 0.56
C TYR A 144 -5.96 17.25 0.82
N LEU A 145 -4.99 17.31 -0.10
CA LEU A 145 -3.66 17.86 0.18
C LEU A 145 -3.25 19.03 -0.73
N ALA A 146 -3.96 19.31 -1.83
CA ALA A 146 -3.59 20.39 -2.77
C ALA A 146 -3.36 21.74 -2.06
N ASN A 147 -4.32 22.12 -1.22
CA ASN A 147 -4.33 23.39 -0.49
C ASN A 147 -3.58 23.34 0.85
N LYS A 148 -2.86 22.25 1.13
CA LYS A 148 -2.20 22.01 2.42
C LYS A 148 -0.69 22.22 2.30
N GLN A 149 -0.28 23.39 1.82
CA GLN A 149 1.12 23.67 1.45
C GLN A 149 2.12 23.40 2.58
N LEU A 150 1.80 23.82 3.81
CA LEU A 150 2.68 23.66 4.97
C LEU A 150 2.84 22.19 5.35
N PHE A 151 1.73 21.44 5.36
CA PHE A 151 1.74 19.99 5.53
C PHE A 151 2.59 19.30 4.46
N ARG A 152 2.40 19.65 3.18
CA ARG A 152 3.15 19.06 2.07
C ARG A 152 4.65 19.30 2.21
N LYS A 153 5.07 20.52 2.54
CA LYS A 153 6.49 20.86 2.75
C LYS A 153 7.12 20.04 3.88
N VAL A 154 6.45 19.95 5.04
CA VAL A 154 6.96 19.17 6.17
C VAL A 154 7.02 17.68 5.81
N SER A 155 5.96 17.16 5.19
CA SER A 155 5.93 15.77 4.72
C SER A 155 7.07 15.48 3.75
N GLU A 156 7.34 16.35 2.80
CA GLU A 156 8.40 16.20 1.80
C GLU A 156 9.80 16.26 2.43
N ILE A 157 10.06 17.16 3.39
CA ILE A 157 11.33 17.21 4.14
C ILE A 157 11.57 15.92 4.90
N VAL A 158 10.53 15.39 5.54
CA VAL A 158 10.63 14.22 6.42
C VAL A 158 10.71 12.91 5.64
N SER A 159 9.95 12.77 4.55
CA SER A 159 9.86 11.54 3.77
C SER A 159 10.76 11.53 2.53
N GLY A 160 11.22 12.70 2.05
CA GLY A 160 11.86 12.86 0.75
C GLY A 160 10.89 12.70 -0.44
N VAL A 161 9.57 12.67 -0.20
CA VAL A 161 8.55 12.43 -1.22
C VAL A 161 7.64 13.64 -1.40
N ASN A 162 7.53 14.12 -2.63
CA ASN A 162 6.48 15.05 -2.99
C ASN A 162 5.18 14.28 -3.25
N ILE A 163 4.27 14.34 -2.28
CA ILE A 163 3.03 13.54 -2.29
C ILE A 163 2.04 13.90 -3.42
N LEU A 164 2.15 15.08 -4.03
CA LEU A 164 1.34 15.44 -5.19
C LEU A 164 2.02 15.14 -6.52
N ASP A 165 3.31 14.82 -6.50
CA ASP A 165 4.05 14.45 -7.69
C ASP A 165 4.01 12.93 -7.90
N TYR A 166 3.37 12.50 -8.98
CA TYR A 166 3.28 11.09 -9.35
C TYR A 166 4.67 10.46 -9.50
N LYS A 167 5.62 11.16 -10.14
CA LYS A 167 6.96 10.62 -10.40
C LYS A 167 7.75 10.37 -9.12
N SER A 168 7.74 11.33 -8.20
CA SER A 168 8.34 11.23 -6.87
C SER A 168 7.79 10.01 -6.10
N ARG A 169 6.48 9.80 -6.12
CA ARG A 169 5.84 8.63 -5.48
C ARG A 169 6.25 7.30 -6.11
N ILE A 170 6.35 7.24 -7.45
CA ILE A 170 6.85 6.04 -8.15
C ILE A 170 8.31 5.76 -7.81
N GLN A 171 9.17 6.79 -7.82
CA GLN A 171 10.58 6.64 -7.52
C GLN A 171 10.78 6.13 -6.09
N TYR A 172 10.07 6.72 -5.12
CA TYR A 172 10.07 6.26 -3.74
C TYR A 172 9.64 4.79 -3.62
N GLY A 173 8.50 4.42 -4.22
CA GLY A 173 8.01 3.05 -4.20
C GLY A 173 8.99 2.07 -4.84
N CYS A 174 9.59 2.42 -5.97
CA CYS A 174 10.59 1.59 -6.63
C CYS A 174 11.85 1.39 -5.78
N ASN A 175 12.36 2.46 -5.14
CA ASN A 175 13.48 2.37 -4.22
C ASN A 175 13.15 1.48 -3.01
N LEU A 176 11.94 1.63 -2.45
CA LEU A 176 11.46 0.81 -1.34
C LEU A 176 11.41 -0.69 -1.68
N LEU A 177 11.03 -1.02 -2.91
CA LEU A 177 10.99 -2.41 -3.41
C LEU A 177 12.38 -2.93 -3.87
N GLY A 178 13.39 -2.05 -3.93
CA GLY A 178 14.71 -2.37 -4.42
C GLY A 178 14.75 -2.61 -5.93
N TYR A 179 13.95 -1.87 -6.70
CA TYR A 179 13.92 -1.93 -8.16
C TYR A 179 14.56 -0.70 -8.80
N THR A 180 15.20 -0.94 -9.95
CA THR A 180 15.93 0.06 -10.73
C THR A 180 15.16 0.48 -11.98
N GLU A 181 15.55 1.60 -12.59
CA GLU A 181 14.95 2.07 -13.84
C GLU A 181 14.99 1.02 -14.97
N LYS A 182 16.09 0.25 -15.04
CA LYS A 182 16.27 -0.84 -16.02
C LYS A 182 15.19 -1.93 -15.88
N GLN A 183 14.62 -2.09 -14.70
CA GLN A 183 13.58 -3.08 -14.41
C GLN A 183 12.17 -2.57 -14.72
N GLY A 184 12.00 -1.30 -15.10
CA GLY A 184 10.70 -0.71 -15.46
C GLY A 184 10.27 0.48 -14.57
N CYS A 185 11.08 0.81 -13.56
CA CYS A 185 10.90 1.97 -12.67
C CYS A 185 11.29 3.30 -13.33
N LYS A 186 10.93 3.50 -14.60
CA LYS A 186 11.07 4.78 -15.28
C LYS A 186 9.94 5.72 -14.83
N SER A 187 10.32 6.94 -14.44
CA SER A 187 9.47 8.04 -13.96
C SER A 187 8.89 8.89 -15.08
#